data_AF-A0A7D7VIZ8-F1
#
_entry.id   AF-A0A7D7VIZ8-F1
#
_cell.length_a   1.000
_cell.length_b   1.000
_cell.length_c   1.000
_cell.angle_alpha   90.00
_cell.angle_beta   90.00
_cell.angle_gamma   90.00
#
_symmetry.space_group_name_H-M   'P 1'
#
loop_
_entity.id
_entity.type
_entity.pdbx_description
1 polymer ?
#
loop_
_entity_poly.entity_id
_entity_poly.type
_entity_poly.pdbx_seq_one_letter_code
_entity_poly.pdbx_strand_id
1 'polypeptide(L)'
;MSLKRVLILGLGDRAFLAVARSLGRAGLTVHAINTSSTEPLPASKYIQETHSVFDFDKDSKKWLSEMLKLMQDYTFDLVVPTDDQSIIPIQMHLKHLEKYAKIYTLNKHAYDIASNKNKSRQVAEALGVPLAKGCVVDSFDAANQLAKSYGWPIVAKPLSSFDASNLSSKKFVKIVRNEKHLKSLFDTNNKNITKPSFVLEQYFQGIGVGIEFIAKDGIPLYMFQHERVHEPLEGGGSSYRKSVAVDARLAQYSSQIIQKLDYSGVGMVEFKMSPDRASFIFIEINGRFWGSLPLAVAAGANFPLWLFEMIVHGETNFTVEYKKNIYARNFLKDIGWMVKNYRADHDDPTLITRSSSSVAAELLNLLKGKESFDSFALDDPKPFLMDIKQLVSKVLDRFLIRPINVRWHASGFARRKARRLINNVFMQSGQVLFVCKGNICRSPFAKEYAEKISSNEVQWYSAGYFPVSGRSSPDSALAASQKFGISLNDHRSQEADKIDLNKYSLIIVFDKHNYQSILGSNGNIKGKLIFLGQLSNTQDIEIPDPYGESIEYFESIYESIKNILDEVLLE
;
A
#
# COMPACT_ATOMS: atom_id res chain seq x y z
N MET A 1 -27.65 29.38 -12.66
CA MET A 1 -26.74 29.21 -11.51
C MET A 1 -25.40 28.75 -12.05
N SER A 2 -24.28 29.30 -11.56
CA SER A 2 -22.95 28.78 -11.92
C SER A 2 -22.85 27.31 -11.47
N LEU A 3 -22.40 26.41 -12.35
CA LEU A 3 -22.11 25.03 -11.98
C LEU A 3 -21.11 25.00 -10.84
N LYS A 4 -21.46 24.33 -9.74
CA LYS A 4 -20.61 24.18 -8.57
C LYS A 4 -19.46 23.23 -8.88
N ARG A 5 -18.25 23.59 -8.48
CA ARG A 5 -17.02 22.85 -8.79
C ARG A 5 -16.34 22.33 -7.52
N VAL A 6 -15.97 21.05 -7.53
CA VAL A 6 -15.23 20.41 -6.43
C VAL A 6 -13.91 19.87 -6.95
N LEU A 7 -12.83 20.08 -6.19
CA LEU A 7 -11.54 19.44 -6.41
C LEU A 7 -11.38 18.28 -5.44
N ILE A 8 -11.18 17.06 -5.94
CA ILE A 8 -10.87 15.90 -5.11
C ILE A 8 -9.40 15.49 -5.29
N LEU A 9 -8.73 15.11 -4.20
CA LEU A 9 -7.33 14.67 -4.23
C LEU A 9 -7.21 13.29 -3.57
N GLY A 10 -6.42 12.40 -4.18
CA GLY A 10 -6.06 11.12 -3.56
C GLY A 10 -5.50 10.08 -4.54
N LEU A 11 -5.34 8.86 -4.04
CA LEU A 11 -4.72 7.70 -4.68
C LEU A 11 -5.58 7.06 -5.79
N GLY A 12 -6.76 7.61 -6.09
CA GLY A 12 -7.68 6.98 -7.04
C GLY A 12 -8.32 5.68 -6.53
N ASP A 13 -8.30 5.46 -5.21
CA ASP A 13 -8.82 4.23 -4.61
C ASP A 13 -10.37 4.15 -4.62
N ARG A 14 -10.92 3.10 -4.00
CA ARG A 14 -12.38 2.88 -3.92
C ARG A 14 -13.13 4.01 -3.19
N ALA A 15 -12.53 4.66 -2.19
CA ALA A 15 -13.16 5.76 -1.50
C ALA A 15 -13.16 7.00 -2.41
N PHE A 16 -12.02 7.29 -3.05
CA PHE A 16 -11.91 8.34 -4.07
C PHE A 16 -12.97 8.19 -5.18
N LEU A 17 -13.10 7.00 -5.76
CA LEU A 17 -14.08 6.73 -6.82
C LEU A 17 -15.52 6.91 -6.33
N ALA A 18 -15.83 6.52 -5.09
CA ALA A 18 -17.15 6.71 -4.50
C ALA A 18 -17.47 8.20 -4.28
N VAL A 19 -16.49 9.01 -3.84
CA VAL A 19 -16.62 10.46 -3.72
C VAL A 19 -16.89 11.09 -5.09
N ALA A 20 -16.06 10.78 -6.10
CA ALA A 20 -16.22 11.30 -7.46
C ALA A 20 -17.61 11.00 -8.04
N ARG A 21 -18.04 9.74 -7.96
CA ARG A 21 -19.36 9.29 -8.44
C ARG A 21 -20.51 9.96 -7.70
N SER A 22 -20.41 10.08 -6.37
CA SER A 22 -21.46 10.72 -5.57
C SER A 22 -21.67 12.18 -6.01
N LEU A 23 -20.59 12.96 -6.02
CA LEU A 23 -20.64 14.39 -6.33
C LEU A 23 -21.04 14.62 -7.80
N GLY A 24 -20.48 13.86 -8.73
CA GLY A 24 -20.83 13.95 -10.14
C GLY A 24 -22.29 13.57 -10.43
N ARG A 25 -22.84 12.56 -9.75
CA ARG A 25 -24.28 12.20 -9.85
C ARG A 25 -25.20 13.30 -9.32
N ALA A 26 -24.73 14.10 -8.36
CA ALA A 26 -25.45 15.26 -7.87
C ALA A 26 -25.37 16.48 -8.80
N GLY A 27 -24.69 16.36 -9.96
CA GLY A 27 -24.56 17.44 -10.94
C GLY A 27 -23.41 18.40 -10.66
N LEU A 28 -22.51 18.07 -9.74
CA LEU A 28 -21.31 18.87 -9.46
C LEU A 28 -20.22 18.58 -10.50
N THR A 29 -19.47 19.62 -10.87
CA THR A 29 -18.28 19.48 -11.72
C THR A 29 -17.10 19.03 -10.86
N VAL A 30 -16.60 17.81 -11.08
CA VAL A 30 -15.53 17.19 -10.29
C VAL A 30 -14.21 17.26 -11.05
N HIS A 31 -13.26 17.96 -10.45
CA HIS A 31 -11.86 17.97 -10.86
C HIS A 31 -11.08 17.05 -9.93
N ALA A 32 -10.03 16.42 -10.43
CA ALA A 32 -9.26 15.43 -9.69
C ALA A 32 -7.75 15.68 -9.75
N ILE A 33 -7.04 15.41 -8.64
CA ILE A 33 -5.58 15.26 -8.61
C ILE A 33 -5.24 13.86 -8.14
N ASN A 34 -4.33 13.22 -8.88
CA ASN A 34 -3.73 11.97 -8.47
C ASN A 34 -2.57 12.22 -7.51
N THR A 35 -2.58 11.62 -6.32
CA THR A 35 -1.43 11.64 -5.41
C THR A 35 -0.58 10.38 -5.52
N SER A 36 -0.96 9.42 -6.36
CA SER A 36 -0.17 8.23 -6.64
C SER A 36 0.82 8.50 -7.79
N SER A 37 2.09 8.17 -7.57
CA SER A 37 3.12 8.20 -8.61
C SER A 37 3.13 6.93 -9.47
N THR A 38 2.37 5.89 -9.10
CA THR A 38 2.45 4.56 -9.72
C THR A 38 1.14 4.06 -10.33
N GLU A 39 0.00 4.53 -9.83
CA GLU A 39 -1.32 4.09 -10.27
C GLU A 39 -2.09 5.27 -10.86
N PRO A 40 -2.67 5.16 -12.08
CA PRO A 40 -3.50 6.21 -12.64
C PRO A 40 -4.85 6.30 -11.90
N LEU A 41 -5.49 7.47 -11.96
CA LEU A 41 -6.86 7.64 -11.48
C LEU A 41 -7.84 6.70 -12.20
N PRO A 42 -8.94 6.32 -11.54
CA PRO A 42 -9.97 5.49 -12.15
C PRO A 42 -10.62 6.25 -13.32
N ALA A 43 -10.82 5.58 -14.46
CA ALA A 43 -11.45 6.19 -15.63
C ALA A 43 -12.97 6.30 -15.45
N SER A 44 -13.40 7.14 -14.51
CA SER A 44 -14.81 7.45 -14.26
C SER A 44 -15.27 8.60 -15.14
N LYS A 45 -16.47 8.49 -15.72
CA LYS A 45 -17.10 9.61 -16.45
C LYS A 45 -17.45 10.81 -15.55
N TYR A 46 -17.49 10.57 -14.24
CA TYR A 46 -17.80 11.59 -13.24
C TYR A 46 -16.59 12.40 -12.81
N ILE A 47 -15.41 12.14 -13.40
CA ILE A 47 -14.24 13.01 -13.29
C ILE A 47 -14.16 13.77 -14.61
N GLN A 48 -14.48 15.07 -14.58
CA GLN A 48 -14.53 15.91 -15.78
C GLN A 48 -13.14 16.43 -16.17
N GLU A 49 -12.29 16.67 -15.18
CA GLU A 49 -10.95 17.20 -15.43
C GLU A 49 -9.93 16.63 -14.44
N THR A 50 -8.72 16.36 -14.93
CA THR A 50 -7.61 15.87 -14.11
C THR A 50 -6.47 16.87 -14.15
N HIS A 51 -5.91 17.18 -12.98
CA HIS A 51 -4.82 18.12 -12.80
C HIS A 51 -3.59 17.39 -12.28
N SER A 52 -2.42 17.87 -12.68
CA SER A 52 -1.14 17.37 -12.21
C SER A 52 -0.47 18.42 -11.35
N VAL A 53 0.03 18.01 -10.19
CA VAL A 53 0.89 18.81 -9.32
C VAL A 53 2.14 18.00 -9.02
N PHE A 54 3.21 18.67 -8.59
CA PHE A 54 4.41 17.96 -8.11
C PHE A 54 4.05 17.02 -6.95
N ASP A 55 4.79 15.92 -6.79
CA ASP A 55 4.71 15.13 -5.56
C ASP A 55 5.02 16.00 -4.34
N PHE A 56 4.35 15.72 -3.22
CA PHE A 56 4.59 16.47 -2.00
C PHE A 56 5.94 16.11 -1.41
N ASP A 57 6.73 17.15 -1.15
CA ASP A 57 7.97 17.10 -0.40
C ASP A 57 7.93 18.24 0.63
N LYS A 58 8.03 17.88 1.91
CA LYS A 58 7.94 18.82 3.03
C LYS A 58 9.01 19.92 2.99
N ASP A 59 10.15 19.65 2.34
CA ASP A 59 11.29 20.57 2.26
C ASP A 59 11.26 21.41 0.98
N SER A 60 10.24 21.22 0.13
CA SER A 60 10.07 21.89 -1.16
C SER A 60 8.77 22.69 -1.22
N LYS A 61 8.82 23.87 -1.85
CA LYS A 61 7.63 24.70 -2.08
C LYS A 61 6.88 24.37 -3.38
N LYS A 62 7.39 23.45 -4.21
CA LYS A 62 6.85 23.19 -5.57
C LYS A 62 5.38 22.74 -5.54
N TRP A 63 5.05 21.79 -4.66
CA TRP A 63 3.67 21.30 -4.48
C TRP A 63 2.72 22.46 -4.14
N LEU A 64 3.10 23.29 -3.16
CA LEU A 64 2.28 24.41 -2.72
C LEU A 64 2.09 25.44 -3.84
N SER A 65 3.15 25.79 -4.58
CA SER A 65 3.06 26.77 -5.66
C SER A 65 2.12 26.32 -6.77
N GLU A 66 2.18 25.06 -7.22
CA GLU A 66 1.26 24.53 -8.25
C GLU A 66 -0.17 24.42 -7.74
N MET A 67 -0.36 24.01 -6.48
CA MET A 67 -1.69 24.00 -5.85
C MET A 67 -2.31 25.40 -5.79
N LEU A 68 -1.54 26.41 -5.39
CA LEU A 68 -2.01 27.80 -5.34
C LEU A 68 -2.35 28.33 -6.72
N LYS A 69 -1.50 28.05 -7.72
CA LYS A 69 -1.75 28.41 -9.11
C LYS A 69 -3.04 27.77 -9.63
N LEU A 70 -3.22 26.46 -9.40
CA LEU A 70 -4.45 25.77 -9.78
C LEU A 70 -5.70 26.38 -9.13
N MET A 71 -5.63 26.73 -7.85
CA MET A 71 -6.75 27.35 -7.13
C MET A 71 -6.97 28.83 -7.51
N GLN A 72 -6.02 29.46 -8.20
CA GLN A 72 -6.19 30.77 -8.83
C GLN A 72 -6.81 30.65 -10.22
N ASP A 73 -6.37 29.66 -11.00
CA ASP A 73 -6.85 29.39 -12.36
C ASP A 73 -8.31 28.89 -12.36
N TYR A 74 -8.72 28.23 -11.27
CA TYR A 74 -10.07 27.68 -11.11
C TYR A 74 -10.72 28.10 -9.80
N THR A 75 -11.96 28.59 -9.88
CA THR A 75 -12.81 28.74 -8.69
C THR A 75 -13.38 27.39 -8.28
N PHE A 76 -13.04 26.93 -7.07
CA PHE A 76 -13.59 25.72 -6.46
C PHE A 76 -14.49 26.09 -5.28
N ASP A 77 -15.66 25.46 -5.19
CA ASP A 77 -16.57 25.60 -4.05
C ASP A 77 -16.12 24.75 -2.86
N LEU A 78 -15.44 23.63 -3.13
CA LEU A 78 -14.88 22.74 -2.11
C LEU A 78 -13.65 22.00 -2.63
N VAL A 79 -12.65 21.84 -1.78
CA VAL A 79 -11.51 20.93 -1.96
C VAL A 79 -11.61 19.78 -0.97
N VAL A 80 -11.53 18.53 -1.45
CA VAL A 80 -11.75 17.32 -0.66
C VAL A 80 -10.57 16.35 -0.81
N PRO A 81 -9.66 16.28 0.16
CA PRO A 81 -8.72 15.17 0.25
C PRO A 81 -9.43 13.89 0.69
N THR A 82 -9.06 12.76 0.09
CA THR A 82 -9.78 11.48 0.28
C THR A 82 -8.96 10.43 1.03
N ASP A 83 -7.66 10.66 1.23
CA ASP A 83 -6.74 9.76 1.91
C ASP A 83 -5.67 10.51 2.74
N ASP A 84 -4.88 9.76 3.50
CA ASP A 84 -3.87 10.36 4.38
C ASP A 84 -2.76 11.11 3.58
N GLN A 85 -2.43 10.65 2.38
CA GLN A 85 -1.38 11.27 1.55
C GLN A 85 -1.79 12.63 0.98
N SER A 86 -3.08 12.81 0.70
CA SER A 86 -3.65 14.09 0.29
C SER A 86 -3.96 15.01 1.47
N ILE A 87 -4.34 14.46 2.64
CA ILE A 87 -4.64 15.26 3.84
C ILE A 87 -3.39 15.91 4.41
N ILE A 88 -2.28 15.18 4.55
CA ILE A 88 -1.08 15.70 5.22
C ILE A 88 -0.57 17.01 4.60
N PRO A 89 -0.35 17.10 3.26
CA PRO A 89 0.07 18.35 2.60
C PRO A 89 -0.92 19.50 2.80
N ILE A 90 -2.22 19.21 2.68
CA ILE A 90 -3.28 20.21 2.84
C ILE A 90 -3.31 20.72 4.28
N GLN A 91 -3.22 19.84 5.28
CA GLN A 91 -3.20 20.22 6.69
C GLN A 91 -1.99 21.11 7.02
N MET A 92 -0.82 20.78 6.46
CA MET A 92 0.41 21.57 6.65
C MET A 92 0.32 22.98 6.04
N HIS A 93 -0.42 23.14 4.94
CA HIS A 93 -0.52 24.38 4.20
C HIS A 93 -1.90 25.05 4.25
N LEU A 94 -2.78 24.61 5.15
CA LEU A 94 -4.20 25.00 5.20
C LEU A 94 -4.40 26.53 5.16
N LYS A 95 -3.65 27.27 5.99
CA LYS A 95 -3.72 28.75 6.06
C LYS A 95 -3.44 29.47 4.74
N HIS A 96 -2.70 28.84 3.83
CA HIS A 96 -2.42 29.40 2.50
C HIS A 96 -3.53 29.04 1.52
N LEU A 97 -3.98 27.80 1.55
CA LEU A 97 -4.94 27.23 0.60
C LEU A 97 -6.39 27.71 0.87
N GLU A 98 -6.79 27.84 2.14
CA GLU A 98 -8.15 28.21 2.55
C GLU A 98 -8.57 29.63 2.11
N LYS A 99 -7.62 30.44 1.64
CA LYS A 99 -7.87 31.76 1.07
C LYS A 99 -8.55 31.71 -0.31
N TYR A 100 -8.48 30.58 -1.00
CA TYR A 100 -8.94 30.44 -2.39
C TYR A 100 -10.21 29.58 -2.53
N ALA A 101 -10.45 28.65 -1.60
CA ALA A 101 -11.64 27.80 -1.60
C ALA A 101 -11.95 27.30 -0.19
N LYS A 102 -13.18 26.83 0.03
CA LYS A 102 -13.47 26.00 1.21
C LYS A 102 -12.70 24.68 1.08
N ILE A 103 -12.09 24.23 2.17
CA ILE A 103 -11.30 22.99 2.18
C ILE A 103 -11.83 22.09 3.28
N TYR A 104 -12.07 20.83 2.93
CA TYR A 104 -12.36 19.82 3.93
C TYR A 104 -11.07 19.35 4.60
N THR A 105 -10.90 19.73 5.86
CA THR A 105 -9.91 19.18 6.80
C THR A 105 -10.50 19.16 8.20
N LEU A 106 -9.92 18.34 9.08
CA LEU A 106 -10.25 18.40 10.50
C LEU A 106 -9.59 19.62 11.15
N ASN A 107 -10.22 20.14 12.20
CA ASN A 107 -9.56 21.10 13.07
C ASN A 107 -8.27 20.46 13.64
N LYS A 108 -7.30 21.32 14.02
CA LYS A 108 -5.98 20.85 14.45
C LYS A 108 -6.04 19.83 15.60
N HIS A 109 -6.90 20.06 16.58
CA HIS A 109 -7.05 19.18 17.74
C HIS A 109 -7.56 17.78 17.34
N ALA A 110 -8.64 17.71 16.57
CA ALA A 110 -9.20 16.46 16.07
C ALA A 110 -8.22 15.73 15.14
N TYR A 111 -7.54 16.46 14.24
CA TYR A 111 -6.52 15.89 13.35
C TYR A 111 -5.36 15.26 14.12
N ASP A 112 -4.79 15.99 15.09
CA ASP A 112 -3.64 15.54 15.88
C ASP A 112 -3.95 14.26 16.67
N ILE A 113 -5.20 14.08 17.09
CA ILE A 113 -5.67 12.89 17.80
C ILE A 113 -5.95 11.74 16.82
N ALA A 114 -6.74 11.99 15.76
CA ALA A 114 -7.16 10.95 14.82
C ALA A 114 -6.00 10.37 14.00
N SER A 115 -4.99 11.19 13.68
CA SER A 115 -3.80 10.76 12.92
C SER A 115 -2.79 9.93 13.75
N ASN A 116 -2.97 9.85 15.08
CA ASN A 116 -2.07 9.16 15.99
C ASN A 116 -2.81 8.11 16.85
N LYS A 117 -2.44 6.84 16.66
CA LYS A 117 -3.08 5.70 17.34
C LYS A 117 -2.92 5.73 18.87
N ASN A 118 -1.82 6.28 19.40
CA ASN A 118 -1.66 6.42 20.84
C ASN A 118 -2.54 7.54 21.41
N LYS A 119 -2.59 8.71 20.76
CA LYS A 119 -3.45 9.82 21.22
C LYS A 119 -4.94 9.45 21.17
N SER A 120 -5.39 8.82 20.08
CA SER A 120 -6.76 8.34 19.99
C SER A 120 -7.08 7.26 21.02
N ARG A 121 -6.13 6.35 21.31
CA ARG A 121 -6.24 5.38 22.42
C ARG A 121 -6.38 6.06 23.78
N GLN A 122 -5.57 7.09 24.08
CA GLN A 122 -5.66 7.84 25.35
C GLN A 122 -7.01 8.52 25.52
N VAL A 123 -7.58 9.08 24.44
CA VAL A 123 -8.94 9.64 24.47
C VAL A 123 -9.98 8.55 24.74
N ALA A 124 -9.87 7.40 24.07
CA ALA A 124 -10.76 6.26 24.28
C ALA A 124 -10.69 5.76 25.73
N GLU A 125 -9.49 5.66 26.31
CA GLU A 125 -9.25 5.27 27.70
C GLU A 125 -9.90 6.25 28.69
N ALA A 126 -9.68 7.56 28.49
CA ALA A 126 -10.26 8.60 29.33
C ALA A 126 -11.79 8.65 29.30
N LEU A 127 -12.40 8.21 28.19
CA LEU A 127 -13.85 8.09 28.03
C LEU A 127 -14.40 6.74 28.51
N GLY A 128 -13.56 5.82 28.99
CA GLY A 128 -13.98 4.49 29.43
C GLY A 128 -14.46 3.60 28.28
N VAL A 129 -14.00 3.87 27.06
CA VAL A 129 -14.25 3.00 25.90
C VAL A 129 -13.43 1.71 26.11
N PRO A 130 -14.02 0.52 25.95
CA PRO A 130 -13.28 -0.73 26.04
C PRO A 130 -12.05 -0.77 25.11
N LEU A 131 -10.91 -1.18 25.65
CA LEU A 131 -9.63 -1.25 24.95
C LEU A 131 -8.99 -2.63 25.11
N ALA A 132 -8.23 -3.05 24.11
CA ALA A 132 -7.26 -4.14 24.31
C ALA A 132 -6.22 -3.71 25.35
N LYS A 133 -5.81 -4.62 26.24
CA LYS A 133 -4.68 -4.40 27.15
C LYS A 133 -3.42 -4.13 26.33
N GLY A 134 -2.69 -3.09 26.66
CA GLY A 134 -1.53 -2.68 25.88
C GLY A 134 -1.03 -1.28 26.21
N CYS A 135 0.17 -0.98 25.74
CA CYS A 135 0.85 0.30 25.93
C CYS A 135 1.81 0.61 24.78
N VAL A 136 2.36 1.83 24.78
CA VAL A 136 3.42 2.20 23.84
C VAL A 136 4.74 1.58 24.29
N VAL A 137 5.47 1.00 23.33
CA VAL A 137 6.82 0.44 23.51
C VAL A 137 7.76 1.03 22.47
N ASP A 138 9.00 1.30 22.88
CA ASP A 138 10.04 1.93 22.07
C ASP A 138 11.34 1.09 21.99
N SER A 139 11.33 -0.08 22.63
CA SER A 139 12.47 -1.01 22.69
C SER A 139 12.00 -2.45 22.62
N PHE A 140 12.86 -3.31 22.08
CA PHE A 140 12.61 -4.75 22.00
C PHE A 140 12.40 -5.37 23.38
N ASP A 141 13.20 -4.99 24.39
CA ASP A 141 13.13 -5.59 25.72
C ASP A 141 11.78 -5.31 26.40
N ALA A 142 11.31 -4.05 26.37
CA ALA A 142 10.00 -3.68 26.88
C ALA A 142 8.88 -4.42 26.14
N ALA A 143 8.97 -4.51 24.81
CA ALA A 143 8.00 -5.21 23.99
C ALA A 143 7.98 -6.73 24.29
N ASN A 144 9.15 -7.34 24.49
CA ASN A 144 9.29 -8.78 24.76
C ASN A 144 8.75 -9.13 26.15
N GLN A 145 9.02 -8.29 27.15
CA GLN A 145 8.44 -8.44 28.49
C GLN A 145 6.91 -8.39 28.44
N LEU A 146 6.34 -7.43 27.71
CA LEU A 146 4.90 -7.31 27.55
C LEU A 146 4.31 -8.54 26.82
N ALA A 147 4.94 -8.98 25.74
CA ALA A 147 4.50 -10.16 24.98
C ALA A 147 4.51 -11.44 25.84
N LYS A 148 5.53 -11.63 26.69
CA LYS A 148 5.58 -12.75 27.65
C LYS A 148 4.44 -12.70 28.67
N SER A 149 3.99 -11.50 29.05
CA SER A 149 2.89 -11.32 30.01
C SER A 149 1.50 -11.55 29.40
N TYR A 150 1.29 -11.18 28.13
CA TYR A 150 -0.02 -11.28 27.47
C TYR A 150 -0.20 -12.59 26.69
N GLY A 151 0.89 -13.28 26.38
CA GLY A 151 0.90 -14.44 25.51
C GLY A 151 0.87 -14.06 24.03
N TRP A 152 1.16 -15.05 23.17
CA TRP A 152 1.10 -14.92 21.73
C TRP A 152 -0.28 -15.34 21.19
N PRO A 153 -0.76 -14.75 20.08
CA PRO A 153 -0.15 -13.62 19.37
C PRO A 153 -0.43 -12.26 20.05
N ILE A 154 0.35 -11.24 19.67
CA ILE A 154 0.17 -9.84 20.08
C ILE A 154 0.10 -8.94 18.84
N VAL A 155 -0.55 -7.78 18.95
CA VAL A 155 -0.73 -6.84 17.84
C VAL A 155 0.21 -5.66 18.00
N ALA A 156 1.05 -5.40 17.00
CA ALA A 156 1.92 -4.24 16.94
C ALA A 156 1.36 -3.20 15.96
N LYS A 157 0.98 -2.02 16.47
CA LYS A 157 0.43 -0.92 15.69
C LYS A 157 1.44 0.23 15.62
N PRO A 158 1.87 0.69 14.43
CA PRO A 158 2.68 1.90 14.33
C PRO A 158 1.88 3.12 14.80
N LEU A 159 2.52 4.12 15.41
CA LEU A 159 1.81 5.29 15.96
C LEU A 159 1.01 6.06 14.89
N SER A 160 1.53 6.11 13.67
CA SER A 160 0.85 6.69 12.50
C SER A 160 0.99 5.76 11.29
N SER A 161 0.03 5.83 10.37
CA SER A 161 0.06 5.05 9.12
C SER A 161 1.01 5.66 8.08
N PHE A 162 1.21 6.97 8.12
CA PHE A 162 2.09 7.72 7.22
C PHE A 162 2.94 8.72 8.01
N ASP A 163 4.02 9.16 7.40
CA ASP A 163 4.94 10.17 7.94
C ASP A 163 5.07 11.29 6.91
N ALA A 164 5.02 12.55 7.34
CA ALA A 164 5.17 13.69 6.44
C ALA A 164 6.55 13.71 5.74
N SER A 165 7.56 13.05 6.33
CA SER A 165 8.87 12.87 5.71
C SER A 165 8.91 11.76 4.64
N ASN A 166 7.91 10.87 4.61
CA ASN A 166 7.82 9.77 3.65
C ASN A 166 6.36 9.35 3.44
N LEU A 167 5.66 10.06 2.55
CA LEU A 167 4.27 9.75 2.18
C LEU A 167 4.14 8.53 1.26
N SER A 168 5.22 8.10 0.60
CA SER A 168 5.18 6.96 -0.33
C SER A 168 5.20 5.60 0.38
N SER A 169 5.53 5.55 1.68
CA SER A 169 5.60 4.32 2.46
C SER A 169 4.56 4.30 3.60
N LYS A 170 3.58 3.39 3.49
CA LYS A 170 2.60 3.13 4.54
C LYS A 170 3.16 2.19 5.60
N LYS A 171 3.03 2.56 6.88
CA LYS A 171 3.31 1.69 8.04
C LYS A 171 2.06 0.84 8.32
N PHE A 172 2.23 -0.48 8.43
CA PHE A 172 1.13 -1.44 8.62
C PHE A 172 1.08 -2.00 10.04
N VAL A 173 -0.12 -2.33 10.50
CA VAL A 173 -0.35 -3.15 11.69
C VAL A 173 0.16 -4.56 11.42
N LYS A 174 0.83 -5.16 12.41
CA LYS A 174 1.37 -6.53 12.31
C LYS A 174 0.88 -7.39 13.46
N ILE A 175 0.47 -8.62 13.15
CA ILE A 175 0.25 -9.66 14.16
C ILE A 175 1.59 -10.35 14.41
N VAL A 176 2.07 -10.28 15.63
CA VAL A 176 3.34 -10.84 16.08
C VAL A 176 3.06 -12.16 16.79
N ARG A 177 3.67 -13.25 16.29
CA ARG A 177 3.33 -14.62 16.69
C ARG A 177 4.37 -15.26 17.59
N ASN A 178 5.57 -14.72 17.60
CA ASN A 178 6.72 -15.23 18.33
C ASN A 178 7.77 -14.13 18.49
N GLU A 179 8.78 -14.41 19.32
CA GLU A 179 9.87 -13.48 19.62
C GLU A 179 10.70 -13.11 18.39
N LYS A 180 10.89 -14.02 17.42
CA LYS A 180 11.61 -13.74 16.17
C LYS A 180 10.88 -12.68 15.33
N HIS A 181 9.55 -12.80 15.19
CA HIS A 181 8.73 -11.78 14.53
C HIS A 181 8.81 -10.45 15.28
N LEU A 182 8.80 -10.47 16.61
CA LEU A 182 8.90 -9.27 17.42
C LEU A 182 10.24 -8.56 17.19
N LYS A 183 11.34 -9.30 17.20
CA LYS A 183 12.70 -8.77 16.97
C LYS A 183 12.80 -8.06 15.62
N SER A 184 12.21 -8.65 14.57
CA SER A 184 12.17 -8.04 13.22
C SER A 184 11.51 -6.65 13.16
N LEU A 185 10.66 -6.30 14.15
CA LEU A 185 10.05 -4.96 14.20
C LEU A 185 11.02 -3.88 14.66
N PHE A 186 12.05 -4.28 15.41
CA PHE A 186 13.06 -3.41 15.99
C PHE A 186 14.42 -3.48 15.27
N ASP A 187 14.57 -4.34 14.26
CA ASP A 187 15.77 -4.39 13.42
C ASP A 187 15.88 -3.11 12.55
N THR A 188 16.61 -2.12 13.06
CA THR A 188 16.78 -0.79 12.44
C THR A 188 18.01 -0.70 11.53
N ASN A 189 18.15 -1.61 10.56
CA ASN A 189 19.14 -1.45 9.47
C ASN A 189 18.77 -0.30 8.49
N ASN A 190 17.76 0.50 8.82
CA ASN A 190 17.33 1.69 8.10
C ASN A 190 17.78 2.94 8.89
N LYS A 191 18.78 3.66 8.37
CA LYS A 191 19.36 4.88 8.97
C LYS A 191 18.39 6.05 9.18
N ASN A 192 17.12 5.92 8.77
CA ASN A 192 16.10 6.98 8.79
C ASN A 192 15.01 6.80 9.85
N ILE A 193 15.12 5.83 10.77
CA ILE A 193 14.17 5.67 11.89
C ILE A 193 14.92 5.85 13.20
N THR A 194 14.82 7.04 13.79
CA THR A 194 15.22 7.33 15.16
C THR A 194 14.26 6.62 16.13
N LYS A 195 14.51 5.33 16.39
CA LYS A 195 13.77 4.42 17.29
C LYS A 195 12.31 4.10 16.89
N PRO A 196 12.00 2.89 16.41
CA PRO A 196 10.62 2.52 16.09
C PRO A 196 9.79 2.41 17.37
N SER A 197 8.67 3.13 17.40
CA SER A 197 7.69 3.07 18.49
C SER A 197 6.37 2.46 18.01
N PHE A 198 5.80 1.58 18.82
CA PHE A 198 4.55 0.88 18.53
C PHE A 198 3.60 0.95 19.72
N VAL A 199 2.30 0.95 19.46
CA VAL A 199 1.33 0.49 20.46
C VAL A 199 1.29 -1.03 20.36
N LEU A 200 1.66 -1.72 21.44
CA LEU A 200 1.63 -3.17 21.53
C LEU A 200 0.43 -3.60 22.37
N GLU A 201 -0.47 -4.38 21.78
CA GLU A 201 -1.76 -4.72 22.36
C GLU A 201 -2.02 -6.22 22.32
N GLN A 202 -2.61 -6.76 23.39
CA GLN A 202 -3.12 -8.13 23.43
C GLN A 202 -4.03 -8.40 22.23
N TYR A 203 -3.85 -9.55 21.59
CA TYR A 203 -4.72 -9.93 20.49
C TYR A 203 -6.16 -10.14 20.97
N PHE A 204 -7.08 -9.47 20.29
CA PHE A 204 -8.51 -9.62 20.51
C PHE A 204 -9.13 -10.35 19.31
N GLN A 205 -9.75 -11.50 19.57
CA GLN A 205 -10.45 -12.29 18.55
C GLN A 205 -11.82 -11.68 18.28
N GLY A 206 -12.18 -11.54 17.01
CA GLY A 206 -13.45 -10.92 16.64
C GLY A 206 -13.49 -10.40 15.21
N ILE A 207 -14.61 -9.78 14.86
CA ILE A 207 -14.86 -9.17 13.55
C ILE A 207 -14.63 -7.66 13.60
N GLY A 208 -14.00 -7.09 12.57
CA GLY A 208 -13.92 -5.65 12.42
C GLY A 208 -15.29 -5.04 12.12
N VAL A 209 -15.66 -3.98 12.85
CA VAL A 209 -16.88 -3.19 12.64
C VAL A 209 -16.53 -1.70 12.70
N GLY A 210 -17.30 -0.86 12.03
CA GLY A 210 -17.07 0.59 12.04
C GLY A 210 -18.36 1.36 12.25
N ILE A 211 -18.30 2.42 13.07
CA ILE A 211 -19.32 3.46 13.13
C ILE A 211 -18.83 4.62 12.28
N GLU A 212 -19.48 4.80 11.15
CA GLU A 212 -19.21 5.86 10.19
C GLU A 212 -20.17 7.01 10.42
N PHE A 213 -19.68 8.24 10.37
CA PHE A 213 -20.46 9.39 10.80
C PHE A 213 -20.14 10.65 9.99
N ILE A 214 -21.10 11.58 10.02
CA ILE A 214 -20.88 12.99 9.72
C ILE A 214 -21.30 13.79 10.96
N ALA A 215 -20.49 14.77 11.34
CA ALA A 215 -20.69 15.57 12.53
C ALA A 215 -20.38 17.03 12.27
N LYS A 216 -20.93 17.90 13.11
CA LYS A 216 -20.63 19.33 13.14
C LYS A 216 -20.53 19.78 14.59
N ASP A 217 -19.40 20.40 14.92
CA ASP A 217 -19.09 21.02 16.22
C ASP A 217 -19.31 20.04 17.38
N GLY A 218 -18.82 18.80 17.19
CA GLY A 218 -18.95 17.72 18.17
C GLY A 218 -20.33 17.06 18.23
N ILE A 219 -21.28 17.45 17.37
CA ILE A 219 -22.63 16.87 17.31
C ILE A 219 -22.72 15.91 16.11
N PRO A 220 -22.99 14.61 16.33
CA PRO A 220 -23.26 13.68 15.24
C PRO A 220 -24.55 14.05 14.51
N LEU A 221 -24.48 14.23 13.19
CA LEU A 221 -25.63 14.51 12.33
C LEU A 221 -26.19 13.24 11.69
N TYR A 222 -25.34 12.23 11.47
CA TYR A 222 -25.73 10.93 10.94
C TYR A 222 -24.75 9.84 11.36
N MET A 223 -25.24 8.62 11.53
CA MET A 223 -24.42 7.43 11.77
C MET A 223 -24.83 6.25 10.88
N PHE A 224 -23.84 5.52 10.42
CA PHE A 224 -23.94 4.29 9.64
C PHE A 224 -23.03 3.23 10.28
N GLN A 225 -23.41 1.95 10.17
CA GLN A 225 -22.56 0.86 10.65
C GLN A 225 -22.34 -0.19 9.58
N HIS A 226 -21.08 -0.59 9.43
CA HIS A 226 -20.70 -1.77 8.67
C HIS A 226 -20.07 -2.86 9.53
N GLU A 227 -20.11 -4.07 8.98
CA GLU A 227 -19.31 -5.22 9.41
C GLU A 227 -18.38 -5.66 8.28
N ARG A 228 -17.17 -6.05 8.63
CA ARG A 228 -16.22 -6.68 7.71
C ARG A 228 -16.56 -8.15 7.60
N VAL A 229 -17.07 -8.57 6.44
CA VAL A 229 -17.41 -9.97 6.16
C VAL A 229 -16.14 -10.73 5.79
N HIS A 230 -15.36 -10.17 4.85
CA HIS A 230 -14.02 -10.66 4.48
C HIS A 230 -12.99 -9.57 4.72
N GLU A 231 -11.98 -9.92 5.51
CA GLU A 231 -10.75 -9.16 5.70
C GLU A 231 -9.55 -10.10 5.60
N PRO A 232 -8.35 -9.62 5.24
CA PRO A 232 -7.16 -10.47 5.16
C PRO A 232 -7.04 -11.35 6.41
N LEU A 233 -6.59 -12.59 6.24
CA LEU A 233 -6.58 -13.58 7.34
C LEU A 233 -5.79 -13.11 8.57
N GLU A 234 -4.81 -12.23 8.37
CA GLU A 234 -3.97 -11.63 9.41
C GLU A 234 -4.44 -10.20 9.81
N GLY A 235 -5.64 -9.81 9.41
CA GLY A 235 -6.19 -8.48 9.59
C GLY A 235 -5.80 -7.47 8.51
N GLY A 236 -6.60 -6.40 8.39
CA GLY A 236 -6.36 -5.31 7.44
C GLY A 236 -7.64 -4.79 6.81
N GLY A 237 -7.51 -4.05 5.70
CA GLY A 237 -8.64 -3.48 4.99
C GLY A 237 -9.52 -4.56 4.34
N SER A 238 -10.83 -4.53 4.62
CA SER A 238 -11.80 -5.51 4.12
C SER A 238 -11.91 -5.55 2.59
N SER A 239 -12.12 -6.75 2.05
CA SER A 239 -12.53 -7.00 0.65
C SER A 239 -14.04 -7.13 0.48
N TYR A 240 -14.77 -7.53 1.53
CA TYR A 240 -16.22 -7.69 1.50
C TYR A 240 -16.85 -7.20 2.81
N ARG A 241 -17.94 -6.43 2.70
CA ARG A 241 -18.59 -5.79 3.86
C ARG A 241 -20.11 -5.85 3.76
N LYS A 242 -20.75 -5.64 4.89
CA LYS A 242 -22.21 -5.64 5.04
C LYS A 242 -22.69 -4.44 5.85
N SER A 243 -23.78 -3.80 5.43
CA SER A 243 -24.50 -2.81 6.24
C SER A 243 -25.35 -3.50 7.30
N VAL A 244 -25.27 -3.02 8.54
CA VAL A 244 -26.03 -3.54 9.68
C VAL A 244 -26.69 -2.41 10.43
N ALA A 245 -27.62 -2.71 11.35
CA ALA A 245 -28.17 -1.70 12.25
C ALA A 245 -27.06 -1.14 13.16
N VAL A 246 -27.14 0.15 13.46
CA VAL A 246 -26.23 0.79 14.41
C VAL A 246 -26.41 0.17 15.81
N ASP A 247 -25.32 -0.35 16.37
CA ASP A 247 -25.24 -0.83 17.74
C ASP A 247 -25.20 0.38 18.68
N ALA A 248 -26.19 0.48 19.58
CA ALA A 248 -26.34 1.62 20.48
C ALA A 248 -25.11 1.84 21.38
N ARG A 249 -24.41 0.76 21.77
CA ARG A 249 -23.21 0.84 22.63
C ARG A 249 -22.06 1.49 21.88
N LEU A 250 -21.85 1.08 20.62
CA LEU A 250 -20.82 1.66 19.76
C LEU A 250 -21.15 3.11 19.43
N ALA A 251 -22.41 3.40 19.08
CA ALA A 251 -22.88 4.75 18.79
C ALA A 251 -22.68 5.71 19.97
N GLN A 252 -22.97 5.26 21.20
CA GLN A 252 -22.76 6.07 22.40
C GLN A 252 -21.28 6.46 22.55
N TYR A 253 -20.36 5.50 22.47
CA TYR A 253 -18.93 5.79 22.56
C TYR A 253 -18.43 6.64 21.38
N SER A 254 -18.91 6.39 20.17
CA SER A 254 -18.60 7.23 19.01
C SER A 254 -19.06 8.67 19.21
N SER A 255 -20.28 8.90 19.72
CA SER A 255 -20.78 10.24 20.04
C SER A 255 -19.91 10.95 21.08
N GLN A 256 -19.48 10.25 22.13
CA GLN A 256 -18.61 10.83 23.15
C GLN A 256 -17.23 11.21 22.58
N ILE A 257 -16.66 10.37 21.72
CA ILE A 257 -15.41 10.68 21.01
C ILE A 257 -15.59 11.89 20.10
N ILE A 258 -16.65 11.92 19.28
CA ILE A 258 -16.98 13.03 18.38
C ILE A 258 -17.08 14.34 19.16
N GLN A 259 -17.81 14.34 20.28
CA GLN A 259 -17.95 15.50 21.16
C GLN A 259 -16.60 15.91 21.78
N LYS A 260 -15.82 14.97 22.30
CA LYS A 260 -14.52 15.24 22.93
C LYS A 260 -13.51 15.86 21.97
N LEU A 261 -13.58 15.51 20.69
CA LEU A 261 -12.70 16.02 19.65
C LEU A 261 -13.16 17.37 19.08
N ASP A 262 -14.36 17.84 19.43
CA ASP A 262 -15.05 18.94 18.75
C ASP A 262 -15.08 18.70 17.22
N TYR A 263 -15.50 17.49 16.84
CA TYR A 263 -15.30 16.98 15.49
C TYR A 263 -16.33 17.58 14.50
N SER A 264 -15.83 18.12 13.38
CA SER A 264 -16.62 18.58 12.24
C SER A 264 -16.13 17.90 10.96
N GLY A 265 -17.04 17.25 10.22
CA GLY A 265 -16.71 16.50 9.00
C GLY A 265 -17.19 15.05 9.01
N VAL A 266 -16.59 14.26 8.13
CA VAL A 266 -16.86 12.82 7.99
C VAL A 266 -15.74 11.98 8.59
N GLY A 267 -16.10 10.91 9.29
CA GLY A 267 -15.12 10.02 9.89
C GLY A 267 -15.67 8.65 10.20
N MET A 268 -14.80 7.80 10.74
CA MET A 268 -15.19 6.48 11.22
C MET A 268 -14.45 6.15 12.50
N VAL A 269 -15.19 5.66 13.50
CA VAL A 269 -14.63 5.02 14.69
C VAL A 269 -14.61 3.52 14.44
N GLU A 270 -13.42 2.91 14.42
CA GLU A 270 -13.27 1.46 14.22
C GLU A 270 -13.26 0.71 15.54
N PHE A 271 -13.96 -0.42 15.56
CA PHE A 271 -14.01 -1.35 16.67
C PHE A 271 -13.74 -2.79 16.19
N LYS A 272 -13.45 -3.66 17.14
CA LYS A 272 -13.48 -5.10 16.93
C LYS A 272 -14.48 -5.73 17.90
N MET A 273 -15.43 -6.48 17.36
CA MET A 273 -16.54 -7.08 18.11
C MET A 273 -16.29 -8.58 18.29
N SER A 274 -16.50 -9.12 19.49
CA SER A 274 -16.35 -10.56 19.76
C SER A 274 -17.35 -11.38 18.94
N PRO A 275 -17.07 -12.66 18.65
CA PRO A 275 -17.98 -13.51 17.85
C PRO A 275 -19.41 -13.62 18.42
N ASP A 276 -19.54 -13.65 19.74
CA ASP A 276 -20.80 -13.65 20.47
C ASP A 276 -21.47 -12.26 20.60
N ARG A 277 -20.78 -11.20 20.14
CA ARG A 277 -21.18 -9.78 20.20
C ARG A 277 -21.38 -9.24 21.62
N ALA A 278 -20.94 -9.98 22.64
CA ALA A 278 -21.05 -9.59 24.03
C ALA A 278 -20.07 -8.46 24.39
N SER A 279 -18.90 -8.45 23.75
CA SER A 279 -17.83 -7.48 24.02
C SER A 279 -17.24 -6.89 22.75
N PHE A 280 -16.61 -5.73 22.88
CA PHE A 280 -15.89 -5.09 21.79
C PHE A 280 -14.71 -4.30 22.35
N ILE A 281 -13.79 -3.93 21.47
CA ILE A 281 -12.70 -3.00 21.77
C ILE A 281 -12.60 -1.93 20.69
N PHE A 282 -12.14 -0.74 21.08
CA PHE A 282 -11.75 0.33 20.16
C PHE A 282 -10.45 -0.02 19.42
N ILE A 283 -10.37 0.35 18.14
CA ILE A 283 -9.22 0.09 17.27
C ILE A 283 -8.51 1.38 16.88
N GLU A 284 -9.21 2.32 16.22
CA GLU A 284 -8.69 3.63 15.81
C GLU A 284 -9.81 4.58 15.37
N ILE A 285 -9.47 5.85 15.14
CA ILE A 285 -10.33 6.83 14.47
C ILE A 285 -9.77 7.10 13.09
N ASN A 286 -10.59 6.96 12.05
CA ASN A 286 -10.27 7.38 10.69
C ASN A 286 -10.84 8.78 10.45
N GLY A 287 -9.94 9.77 10.44
CA GLY A 287 -10.28 11.20 10.29
C GLY A 287 -10.61 11.66 8.86
N ARG A 288 -11.22 10.79 8.04
CA ARG A 288 -11.45 10.99 6.61
C ARG A 288 -12.44 9.98 6.05
N PHE A 289 -12.70 10.07 4.74
CA PHE A 289 -13.37 8.97 4.02
C PHE A 289 -12.62 7.65 4.23
N TRP A 290 -13.42 6.60 4.35
CA TRP A 290 -12.98 5.26 4.75
C TRP A 290 -13.13 4.28 3.61
N GLY A 291 -12.45 3.15 3.69
CA GLY A 291 -12.46 2.17 2.63
C GLY A 291 -13.87 1.68 2.30
N SER A 292 -14.72 1.41 3.30
CA SER A 292 -16.13 0.95 3.16
C SER A 292 -17.12 2.01 2.69
N LEU A 293 -16.67 3.21 2.30
CA LEU A 293 -17.55 4.25 1.77
C LEU A 293 -18.47 3.77 0.61
N PRO A 294 -18.02 2.95 -0.36
CA PRO A 294 -18.91 2.42 -1.40
C PRO A 294 -20.12 1.66 -0.85
N LEU A 295 -19.98 0.96 0.29
CA LEU A 295 -21.07 0.27 0.96
C LEU A 295 -22.10 1.28 1.50
N ALA A 296 -21.63 2.32 2.20
CA ALA A 296 -22.52 3.34 2.77
C ALA A 296 -23.35 4.00 1.67
N VAL A 297 -22.70 4.40 0.57
CA VAL A 297 -23.38 4.99 -0.60
C VAL A 297 -24.37 4.01 -1.23
N ALA A 298 -23.99 2.74 -1.42
CA ALA A 298 -24.89 1.71 -1.96
C ALA A 298 -26.09 1.42 -1.05
N ALA A 299 -25.92 1.57 0.26
CA ALA A 299 -27.00 1.46 1.25
C ALA A 299 -27.88 2.72 1.32
N GLY A 300 -27.49 3.82 0.68
CA GLY A 300 -28.24 5.08 0.66
C GLY A 300 -27.71 6.18 1.58
N ALA A 301 -26.64 5.92 2.34
CA ALA A 301 -25.97 6.91 3.18
C ALA A 301 -24.93 7.70 2.36
N ASN A 302 -25.33 8.87 1.85
CA ASN A 302 -24.55 9.62 0.87
C ASN A 302 -23.58 10.65 1.50
N PHE A 303 -22.64 10.16 2.32
CA PHE A 303 -21.66 11.00 3.02
C PHE A 303 -20.90 12.01 2.15
N PRO A 304 -20.46 11.71 0.91
CA PRO A 304 -19.73 12.69 0.11
C PRO A 304 -20.60 13.89 -0.26
N LEU A 305 -21.85 13.65 -0.66
CA LEU A 305 -22.78 14.74 -0.94
C LEU A 305 -23.12 15.51 0.32
N TRP A 306 -23.41 14.82 1.43
CA TRP A 306 -23.73 15.49 2.71
C TRP A 306 -22.59 16.33 3.26
N LEU A 307 -21.34 15.92 3.05
CA LEU A 307 -20.17 16.74 3.38
C LEU A 307 -20.16 18.05 2.56
N PHE A 308 -20.44 17.95 1.26
CA PHE A 308 -20.57 19.11 0.38
C PHE A 308 -21.71 20.03 0.83
N GLU A 309 -22.91 19.49 1.05
CA GLU A 309 -24.07 20.24 1.53
C GLU A 309 -23.80 20.94 2.87
N MET A 310 -23.15 20.25 3.80
CA MET A 310 -22.81 20.80 5.11
C MET A 310 -21.80 21.94 5.03
N ILE A 311 -20.72 21.78 4.27
CA ILE A 311 -19.65 22.79 4.19
C ILE A 311 -20.04 23.95 3.28
N VAL A 312 -20.65 23.66 2.13
CA VAL A 312 -20.95 24.67 1.10
C VAL A 312 -22.26 25.37 1.39
N HIS A 313 -23.32 24.62 1.74
CA HIS A 313 -24.68 25.12 1.92
C HIS A 313 -25.11 25.27 3.39
N GLY A 314 -24.36 24.70 4.34
CA GLY A 314 -24.67 24.78 5.77
C GLY A 314 -25.74 23.78 6.23
N GLU A 315 -26.11 22.81 5.39
CA GLU A 315 -27.10 21.79 5.73
C GLU A 315 -26.62 20.90 6.88
N THR A 316 -27.52 20.56 7.79
CA THR A 316 -27.21 19.72 8.96
C THR A 316 -28.23 18.63 9.22
N ASN A 317 -29.34 18.61 8.46
CA ASN A 317 -30.43 17.67 8.64
C ASN A 317 -30.37 16.55 7.60
N PHE A 318 -29.80 15.40 7.99
CA PHE A 318 -29.71 14.22 7.14
C PHE A 318 -30.58 13.10 7.73
N THR A 319 -31.79 12.90 7.19
CA THR A 319 -32.80 11.99 7.77
C THR A 319 -33.00 10.68 7.01
N VAL A 320 -32.18 10.39 6.00
CA VAL A 320 -32.36 9.22 5.13
C VAL A 320 -32.12 7.93 5.90
N GLU A 321 -33.09 7.01 5.95
CA GLU A 321 -32.85 5.65 6.48
C GLU A 321 -32.04 4.82 5.47
N TYR A 322 -30.87 4.33 5.88
CA TYR A 322 -30.06 3.45 5.03
C TYR A 322 -30.58 2.01 5.04
N LYS A 323 -30.39 1.33 3.91
CA LYS A 323 -30.76 -0.08 3.74
C LYS A 323 -29.81 -1.00 4.50
N LYS A 324 -30.38 -1.85 5.35
CA LYS A 324 -29.67 -2.89 6.11
C LYS A 324 -29.52 -4.15 5.25
N ASN A 325 -28.49 -4.95 5.52
CA ASN A 325 -28.16 -6.17 4.76
C ASN A 325 -27.85 -5.91 3.27
N ILE A 326 -27.30 -4.74 2.95
CA ILE A 326 -26.63 -4.49 1.69
C ILE A 326 -25.18 -4.90 1.84
N TYR A 327 -24.60 -5.44 0.77
CA TYR A 327 -23.24 -5.91 0.73
C TYR A 327 -22.45 -5.16 -0.33
N ALA A 328 -21.15 -4.95 -0.07
CA ALA A 328 -20.25 -4.33 -1.03
C ALA A 328 -18.93 -5.10 -1.12
N ARG A 329 -18.56 -5.48 -2.34
CA ARG A 329 -17.40 -6.32 -2.63
C ARG A 329 -16.37 -5.60 -3.49
N ASN A 330 -15.12 -5.62 -3.04
CA ASN A 330 -13.99 -5.39 -3.90
C ASN A 330 -13.68 -6.68 -4.65
N PHE A 331 -14.26 -6.83 -5.84
CA PHE A 331 -14.28 -8.09 -6.59
C PHE A 331 -12.90 -8.78 -6.69
N LEU A 332 -11.87 -8.04 -7.09
CA LEU A 332 -10.52 -8.57 -7.27
C LEU A 332 -9.86 -9.00 -5.96
N LYS A 333 -9.90 -8.13 -4.94
CA LYS A 333 -9.33 -8.45 -3.62
C LYS A 333 -10.04 -9.63 -2.98
N ASP A 334 -11.34 -9.74 -3.21
CA ASP A 334 -12.16 -10.76 -2.58
C ASP A 334 -11.98 -12.14 -3.21
N ILE A 335 -11.82 -12.25 -4.53
CA ILE A 335 -11.38 -13.50 -5.18
C ILE A 335 -10.04 -13.96 -4.59
N GLY A 336 -9.08 -13.02 -4.45
CA GLY A 336 -7.78 -13.31 -3.84
C GLY A 336 -7.91 -13.78 -2.39
N TRP A 337 -8.84 -13.19 -1.64
CA TRP A 337 -9.17 -13.62 -0.28
C TRP A 337 -9.77 -15.03 -0.26
N MET A 338 -10.75 -15.35 -1.12
CA MET A 338 -11.39 -16.67 -1.16
C MET A 338 -10.38 -17.79 -1.39
N VAL A 339 -9.42 -17.57 -2.31
CA VAL A 339 -8.34 -18.54 -2.58
C VAL A 339 -7.43 -18.73 -1.36
N LYS A 340 -7.10 -17.63 -0.66
CA LYS A 340 -6.29 -17.72 0.57
C LYS A 340 -7.04 -18.42 1.69
N ASN A 341 -8.32 -18.08 1.89
CA ASN A 341 -9.18 -18.69 2.90
C ASN A 341 -9.31 -20.19 2.67
N TYR A 342 -9.57 -20.63 1.44
CA TYR A 342 -9.68 -22.06 1.11
C TYR A 342 -8.40 -22.87 1.40
N ARG A 343 -7.23 -22.23 1.33
CA ARG A 343 -5.92 -22.87 1.58
C ARG A 343 -5.42 -22.69 3.01
N ALA A 344 -6.12 -21.92 3.83
CA ALA A 344 -5.69 -21.59 5.16
C ALA A 344 -5.84 -22.79 6.09
N ASP A 345 -5.02 -22.81 7.14
CA ASP A 345 -5.30 -23.66 8.28
C ASP A 345 -6.51 -23.09 9.03
N HIS A 346 -7.63 -23.82 9.01
CA HIS A 346 -8.88 -23.40 9.65
C HIS A 346 -8.87 -23.64 11.16
N ASP A 347 -7.91 -24.43 11.66
CA ASP A 347 -7.75 -24.71 13.08
C ASP A 347 -6.82 -23.70 13.78
N ASP A 348 -6.09 -22.86 13.01
CA ASP A 348 -5.31 -21.76 13.57
C ASP A 348 -6.24 -20.63 14.07
N PRO A 349 -6.37 -20.43 15.40
CA PRO A 349 -7.31 -19.45 15.97
C PRO A 349 -6.88 -18.00 15.70
N THR A 350 -5.69 -17.80 15.15
CA THR A 350 -5.12 -16.49 14.86
C THR A 350 -5.33 -16.06 13.41
N LEU A 351 -5.88 -16.93 12.58
CA LEU A 351 -6.32 -16.63 11.22
C LEU A 351 -7.84 -16.37 11.21
N ILE A 352 -8.24 -15.30 10.55
CA ILE A 352 -9.65 -14.92 10.38
C ILE A 352 -10.22 -15.71 9.21
N THR A 353 -10.39 -17.02 9.38
CA THR A 353 -10.93 -17.91 8.34
C THR A 353 -12.45 -17.99 8.40
N ARG A 354 -13.06 -18.41 7.29
CA ARG A 354 -14.49 -18.74 7.19
C ARG A 354 -14.67 -20.09 6.52
N SER A 355 -15.72 -20.82 6.92
CA SER A 355 -16.02 -22.11 6.30
C SER A 355 -16.43 -21.94 4.84
N SER A 356 -16.08 -22.92 4.00
CA SER A 356 -16.46 -22.92 2.57
C SER A 356 -17.98 -22.85 2.36
N SER A 357 -18.78 -23.44 3.25
CA SER A 357 -20.24 -23.34 3.20
C SER A 357 -20.76 -21.92 3.45
N SER A 358 -20.14 -21.18 4.38
CA SER A 358 -20.51 -19.78 4.62
C SER A 358 -20.18 -18.89 3.42
N VAL A 359 -18.99 -19.07 2.82
CA VAL A 359 -18.58 -18.33 1.62
C VAL A 359 -19.51 -18.64 0.44
N ALA A 360 -19.90 -19.90 0.26
CA ALA A 360 -20.86 -20.28 -0.76
C ALA A 360 -22.25 -19.64 -0.55
N ALA A 361 -22.74 -19.60 0.69
CA ALA A 361 -24.00 -18.96 1.03
C ALA A 361 -23.99 -17.44 0.76
N GLU A 362 -22.85 -16.79 0.95
CA GLU A 362 -22.68 -15.36 0.67
C GLU A 362 -22.76 -15.03 -0.82
N LEU A 363 -22.32 -15.94 -1.71
CA LEU A 363 -22.48 -15.77 -3.16
C LEU A 363 -23.94 -15.75 -3.59
N LEU A 364 -24.86 -16.36 -2.83
CA LEU A 364 -26.29 -16.29 -3.10
C LEU A 364 -26.85 -14.86 -2.95
N ASN A 365 -26.11 -13.94 -2.30
CA ASN A 365 -26.53 -12.54 -2.20
C ASN A 365 -26.56 -11.84 -3.57
N LEU A 366 -25.80 -12.34 -4.56
CA LEU A 366 -25.85 -11.85 -5.95
C LEU A 366 -27.25 -12.05 -6.54
N LEU A 367 -27.83 -13.23 -6.34
CA LEU A 367 -29.18 -13.57 -6.80
C LEU A 367 -30.27 -12.81 -6.05
N LYS A 368 -29.98 -12.38 -4.82
CA LYS A 368 -30.92 -11.63 -3.97
C LYS A 368 -30.93 -10.12 -4.23
N GLY A 369 -30.09 -9.63 -5.16
CA GLY A 369 -29.98 -8.19 -5.43
C GLY A 369 -29.45 -7.38 -4.24
N LYS A 370 -28.72 -8.02 -3.32
CA LYS A 370 -28.16 -7.38 -2.11
C LYS A 370 -26.70 -6.99 -2.27
N GLU A 371 -26.13 -7.18 -3.46
CA GLU A 371 -24.72 -7.00 -3.75
C GLU A 371 -24.44 -5.75 -4.55
N SER A 372 -23.35 -5.09 -4.18
CA SER A 372 -22.74 -3.99 -4.92
C SER A 372 -21.24 -4.27 -5.07
N PHE A 373 -20.62 -3.75 -6.12
CA PHE A 373 -19.18 -3.89 -6.31
C PHE A 373 -18.52 -2.52 -6.32
N ASP A 374 -17.40 -2.39 -5.61
CA ASP A 374 -16.73 -1.09 -5.38
C ASP A 374 -16.47 -0.30 -6.68
N SER A 375 -16.03 -0.99 -7.76
CA SER A 375 -15.69 -0.36 -9.04
C SER A 375 -16.78 -0.47 -10.12
N PHE A 376 -17.81 -1.29 -9.94
CA PHE A 376 -18.89 -1.45 -10.92
C PHE A 376 -20.06 -0.51 -10.64
N ALA A 377 -20.48 0.21 -11.68
CA ALA A 377 -21.74 0.93 -11.70
C ALA A 377 -22.29 0.92 -13.13
N LEU A 378 -23.59 0.68 -13.29
CA LEU A 378 -24.22 0.60 -14.63
C LEU A 378 -24.06 1.90 -15.43
N ASP A 379 -24.18 3.03 -14.74
CA ASP A 379 -24.01 4.36 -15.32
C ASP A 379 -22.54 4.76 -15.51
N ASP A 380 -21.58 4.03 -14.93
CA ASP A 380 -20.14 4.33 -15.04
C ASP A 380 -19.30 3.03 -15.03
N PRO A 381 -19.37 2.22 -16.11
CA PRO A 381 -18.79 0.86 -16.14
C PRO A 381 -17.27 0.83 -16.39
N LYS A 382 -16.69 1.92 -16.90
CA LYS A 382 -15.27 1.99 -17.32
C LYS A 382 -14.27 1.62 -16.20
N PRO A 383 -14.41 2.08 -14.94
CA PRO A 383 -13.49 1.68 -13.87
C PRO A 383 -13.45 0.17 -13.66
N PHE A 384 -14.60 -0.51 -13.67
CA PHE A 384 -14.66 -1.97 -13.54
C PHE A 384 -14.00 -2.70 -14.71
N LEU A 385 -14.22 -2.23 -15.95
CA LEU A 385 -13.59 -2.81 -17.13
C LEU A 385 -12.05 -2.70 -17.08
N MET A 386 -11.52 -1.61 -16.52
CA MET A 386 -10.08 -1.45 -16.31
C MET A 386 -9.54 -2.42 -15.25
N ASP A 387 -10.25 -2.61 -14.14
CA ASP A 387 -9.89 -3.61 -13.12
C ASP A 387 -9.82 -5.02 -13.74
N ILE A 388 -10.82 -5.39 -14.54
CA ILE A 388 -10.86 -6.68 -15.25
C ILE A 388 -9.70 -6.79 -16.25
N LYS A 389 -9.43 -5.74 -17.05
CA LYS A 389 -8.30 -5.74 -17.99
C LYS A 389 -6.97 -5.93 -17.27
N GLN A 390 -6.75 -5.28 -16.12
CA GLN A 390 -5.55 -5.46 -15.32
C GLN A 390 -5.43 -6.88 -14.77
N LEU A 391 -6.54 -7.47 -14.28
CA LEU A 391 -6.55 -8.85 -13.82
C LEU A 391 -6.22 -9.81 -14.96
N VAL A 392 -6.89 -9.67 -16.10
CA VAL A 392 -6.67 -10.50 -17.29
C VAL A 392 -5.23 -10.37 -17.76
N SER A 393 -4.67 -9.15 -17.82
CA SER A 393 -3.24 -8.95 -18.13
C SER A 393 -2.35 -9.71 -17.16
N LYS A 394 -2.57 -9.60 -15.84
CA LYS A 394 -1.77 -10.32 -14.83
C LYS A 394 -1.89 -11.84 -14.95
N VAL A 395 -3.06 -12.36 -15.29
CA VAL A 395 -3.32 -13.79 -15.47
C VAL A 395 -2.67 -14.28 -16.78
N LEU A 396 -2.90 -13.60 -17.90
CA LEU A 396 -2.27 -13.90 -19.19
C LEU A 396 -0.74 -13.80 -19.10
N ASP A 397 -0.22 -12.80 -18.39
CA ASP A 397 1.20 -12.66 -18.11
C ASP A 397 1.73 -13.85 -17.33
N ARG A 398 0.97 -14.38 -16.38
CA ARG A 398 1.35 -15.53 -15.54
C ARG A 398 1.28 -16.86 -16.28
N PHE A 399 0.29 -17.07 -17.15
CA PHE A 399 0.01 -18.37 -17.76
C PHE A 399 0.42 -18.51 -19.24
N LEU A 400 0.36 -17.44 -20.04
CA LEU A 400 0.70 -17.50 -21.46
C LEU A 400 2.10 -16.92 -21.73
N ILE A 401 2.38 -15.72 -21.23
CA ILE A 401 3.59 -14.98 -21.64
C ILE A 401 4.81 -15.38 -20.80
N ARG A 402 4.64 -15.65 -19.49
CA ARG A 402 5.73 -16.09 -18.60
C ARG A 402 6.38 -17.41 -19.01
N PRO A 403 5.65 -18.52 -19.27
CA PRO A 403 6.31 -19.75 -19.72
C PRO A 403 6.92 -19.64 -21.12
N ILE A 404 6.33 -18.85 -22.03
CA ILE A 404 6.86 -18.67 -23.39
C ILE A 404 8.17 -17.88 -23.39
N ASN A 405 8.22 -16.74 -22.68
CA ASN A 405 9.44 -15.93 -22.62
C ASN A 405 10.57 -16.64 -21.86
N VAL A 406 10.28 -17.28 -20.72
CA VAL A 406 11.30 -18.03 -19.98
C VAL A 406 11.82 -19.21 -20.82
N ARG A 407 10.95 -19.98 -21.50
CA ARG A 407 11.37 -21.07 -22.39
C ARG A 407 12.19 -20.58 -23.59
N TRP A 408 11.85 -19.42 -24.17
CA TRP A 408 12.66 -18.84 -25.24
C TRP A 408 14.05 -18.43 -24.74
N HIS A 409 14.13 -17.72 -23.61
CA HIS A 409 15.40 -17.36 -22.98
C HIS A 409 16.20 -18.59 -22.50
N ALA A 410 15.52 -19.72 -22.23
CA ALA A 410 16.10 -21.01 -21.87
C ALA A 410 16.69 -21.78 -23.05
N SER A 411 16.24 -21.45 -24.27
CA SER A 411 16.62 -22.17 -25.46
C SER A 411 18.13 -22.10 -25.68
N GLY A 412 18.72 -23.17 -26.23
CA GLY A 412 20.14 -23.19 -26.54
C GLY A 412 20.56 -22.05 -27.49
N PHE A 413 19.65 -21.57 -28.35
CA PHE A 413 19.88 -20.40 -29.19
C PHE A 413 20.04 -19.12 -28.37
N ALA A 414 19.14 -18.86 -27.43
CA ALA A 414 19.20 -17.65 -26.59
C ALA A 414 20.42 -17.67 -25.64
N ARG A 415 20.77 -18.84 -25.07
CA ARG A 415 22.00 -19.02 -24.28
C ARG A 415 23.26 -18.74 -25.11
N ARG A 416 23.35 -19.28 -26.34
CA ARG A 416 24.45 -18.98 -27.28
C ARG A 416 24.53 -17.50 -27.63
N LYS A 417 23.39 -16.83 -27.83
CA LYS A 417 23.34 -15.39 -28.09
C LYS A 417 23.86 -14.59 -26.89
N ALA A 418 23.45 -14.93 -25.67
CA ALA A 418 23.93 -14.29 -24.44
C ALA A 418 25.45 -14.45 -24.27
N ARG A 419 25.99 -15.65 -24.52
CA ARG A 419 27.44 -15.92 -24.51
C ARG A 419 28.20 -15.10 -25.55
N ARG A 420 27.67 -14.96 -26.78
CA ARG A 420 28.27 -14.09 -27.80
C ARG A 420 28.29 -12.63 -27.36
N LEU A 421 27.23 -12.15 -26.74
CA LEU A 421 27.18 -10.76 -26.25
C LEU A 421 28.25 -10.50 -25.20
N ILE A 422 28.37 -11.36 -24.20
CA ILE A 422 29.37 -11.16 -23.14
C ILE A 422 30.81 -11.34 -23.66
N ASN A 423 31.06 -12.29 -24.55
CA ASN A 423 32.37 -12.45 -25.20
C ASN A 423 32.75 -11.23 -26.04
N ASN A 424 31.78 -10.62 -26.74
CA ASN A 424 32.01 -9.38 -27.47
C ASN A 424 32.36 -8.22 -26.52
N VAL A 425 31.79 -8.18 -25.31
CA VAL A 425 32.16 -7.19 -24.30
C VAL A 425 33.61 -7.40 -23.84
N PHE A 426 34.04 -8.63 -23.61
CA PHE A 426 35.43 -8.94 -23.25
C PHE A 426 36.39 -8.49 -24.35
N MET A 427 36.11 -8.82 -25.62
CA MET A 427 36.95 -8.44 -26.76
C MET A 427 37.06 -6.92 -27.00
N GLN A 428 36.13 -6.12 -26.47
CA GLN A 428 36.05 -4.68 -26.69
C GLN A 428 36.29 -3.86 -25.41
N SER A 429 36.71 -4.50 -24.31
CA SER A 429 36.93 -3.86 -23.01
C SER A 429 35.72 -3.00 -22.57
N GLY A 430 34.51 -3.54 -22.74
CA GLY A 430 33.26 -2.80 -22.56
C GLY A 430 32.79 -2.70 -21.09
N GLN A 431 31.64 -2.05 -20.90
CA GLN A 431 31.05 -1.86 -19.56
C GLN A 431 29.84 -2.79 -19.36
N VAL A 432 29.84 -3.56 -18.29
CA VAL A 432 28.72 -4.46 -17.92
C VAL A 432 27.98 -3.92 -16.71
N LEU A 433 26.66 -3.87 -16.79
CA LEU A 433 25.80 -3.46 -15.68
C LEU A 433 24.95 -4.63 -15.18
N PHE A 434 25.14 -5.01 -13.91
CA PHE A 434 24.21 -5.90 -13.21
C PHE A 434 23.04 -5.12 -12.62
N VAL A 435 21.81 -5.56 -12.87
CA VAL A 435 20.60 -4.89 -12.38
C VAL A 435 19.71 -5.86 -11.62
N CYS A 436 19.40 -5.52 -10.37
CA CYS A 436 18.36 -6.19 -9.57
C CYS A 436 17.35 -5.18 -9.00
N LYS A 437 16.37 -5.63 -8.22
CA LYS A 437 15.36 -4.74 -7.62
C LYS A 437 15.97 -3.64 -6.76
N GLY A 438 16.68 -4.04 -5.70
CA GLY A 438 17.12 -3.12 -4.67
C GLY A 438 18.54 -2.59 -4.86
N ASN A 439 19.39 -3.23 -5.66
CA ASN A 439 20.85 -3.01 -5.67
C ASN A 439 21.47 -3.03 -4.27
N ILE A 440 21.08 -4.03 -3.48
CA ILE A 440 21.57 -4.25 -2.11
C ILE A 440 21.88 -5.74 -1.80
N CYS A 441 21.62 -6.65 -2.75
CA CYS A 441 21.84 -8.09 -2.58
C CYS A 441 22.57 -8.70 -3.79
N ARG A 442 21.79 -9.08 -4.82
CA ARG A 442 22.27 -9.83 -6.00
C ARG A 442 23.22 -9.05 -6.91
N SER A 443 22.79 -7.88 -7.41
CA SER A 443 23.60 -7.08 -8.33
C SER A 443 24.92 -6.55 -7.75
N PRO A 444 25.00 -6.09 -6.48
CA PRO A 444 26.30 -5.70 -5.93
C PRO A 444 27.21 -6.90 -5.69
N PHE A 445 26.69 -8.04 -5.22
CA PHE A 445 27.49 -9.27 -5.10
C PHE A 445 28.07 -9.71 -6.45
N ALA A 446 27.24 -9.75 -7.50
CA ALA A 446 27.70 -10.14 -8.84
C ALA A 446 28.78 -9.20 -9.39
N LYS A 447 28.65 -7.88 -9.17
CA LYS A 447 29.66 -6.89 -9.58
C LYS A 447 30.99 -7.14 -8.88
N GLU A 448 31.00 -7.21 -7.54
CA GLU A 448 32.24 -7.40 -6.78
C GLU A 448 32.89 -8.76 -7.07
N TYR A 449 32.07 -9.81 -7.24
CA TYR A 449 32.57 -11.13 -7.57
C TYR A 449 33.18 -11.18 -8.98
N ALA A 450 32.50 -10.61 -9.98
CA ALA A 450 33.02 -10.52 -11.34
C ALA A 450 34.32 -9.71 -11.42
N GLU A 451 34.39 -8.60 -10.70
CA GLU A 451 35.59 -7.76 -10.62
C GLU A 451 36.76 -8.48 -9.94
N LYS A 452 36.48 -9.30 -8.92
CA LYS A 452 37.49 -10.13 -8.24
C LYS A 452 38.12 -11.19 -9.15
N ILE A 453 37.36 -11.79 -10.06
CA ILE A 453 37.82 -12.94 -10.86
C ILE A 453 38.19 -12.61 -12.31
N SER A 454 37.82 -11.43 -12.81
CA SER A 454 38.09 -11.00 -14.19
C SER A 454 39.49 -10.39 -14.36
N SER A 455 40.15 -10.67 -15.48
CA SER A 455 41.42 -10.03 -15.87
C SER A 455 41.19 -8.64 -16.48
N ASN A 456 41.24 -7.60 -15.64
CA ASN A 456 41.51 -6.15 -15.86
C ASN A 456 41.05 -5.37 -17.12
N GLU A 457 40.22 -5.90 -18.01
CA GLU A 457 39.78 -5.16 -19.21
C GLU A 457 38.29 -4.79 -19.24
N VAL A 458 37.43 -5.44 -18.45
CA VAL A 458 35.99 -5.13 -18.38
C VAL A 458 35.66 -4.36 -17.11
N GLN A 459 34.84 -3.31 -17.27
CA GLN A 459 34.36 -2.53 -16.14
C GLN A 459 32.99 -3.04 -15.67
N TRP A 460 32.92 -3.38 -14.38
CA TRP A 460 31.74 -3.96 -13.76
C TRP A 460 30.98 -2.93 -12.93
N TYR A 461 29.68 -2.82 -13.19
CA TYR A 461 28.79 -1.89 -12.51
C TYR A 461 27.57 -2.60 -11.95
N SER A 462 26.91 -1.99 -10.97
CA SER A 462 25.62 -2.47 -10.47
C SER A 462 24.63 -1.34 -10.22
N ALA A 463 23.35 -1.59 -10.48
CA ALA A 463 22.26 -0.67 -10.22
C ALA A 463 20.96 -1.42 -9.88
N GLY A 464 19.90 -0.68 -9.56
CA GLY A 464 18.57 -1.24 -9.32
C GLY A 464 17.45 -0.22 -9.51
N TYR A 465 16.23 -0.69 -9.74
CA TYR A 465 15.09 0.16 -10.12
C TYR A 465 14.24 0.63 -8.92
N PHE A 466 14.62 0.29 -7.69
CA PHE A 466 13.95 0.85 -6.51
C PHE A 466 14.37 2.32 -6.32
N PRO A 467 13.43 3.28 -6.20
CA PRO A 467 13.67 4.73 -6.35
C PRO A 467 14.31 5.39 -5.11
N VAL A 468 15.30 4.72 -4.53
CA VAL A 468 16.08 5.20 -3.38
C VAL A 468 17.53 4.75 -3.53
N SER A 469 18.41 5.69 -3.81
CA SER A 469 19.86 5.52 -3.81
C SER A 469 20.45 5.57 -2.39
N GLY A 470 21.70 5.12 -2.21
CA GLY A 470 22.43 5.25 -0.96
C GLY A 470 22.10 4.18 0.11
N ARG A 471 21.27 3.17 -0.19
CA ARG A 471 20.95 2.10 0.75
C ARG A 471 22.12 1.12 0.87
N SER A 472 22.35 0.61 2.07
CA SER A 472 23.32 -0.46 2.35
C SER A 472 22.73 -1.84 2.09
N SER A 473 23.60 -2.81 1.86
CA SER A 473 23.25 -4.24 1.87
C SER A 473 22.76 -4.66 3.26
N PRO A 474 21.75 -5.54 3.38
CA PRO A 474 21.28 -6.03 4.68
C PRO A 474 22.32 -6.97 5.33
N ASP A 475 22.28 -7.11 6.66
CA ASP A 475 23.26 -7.93 7.39
C ASP A 475 23.35 -9.38 6.89
N SER A 476 22.21 -9.97 6.49
CA SER A 476 22.20 -11.31 5.91
C SER A 476 22.99 -11.39 4.60
N ALA A 477 22.93 -10.35 3.77
CA ALA A 477 23.71 -10.23 2.54
C ALA A 477 25.19 -10.00 2.84
N LEU A 478 25.51 -9.19 3.86
CA LEU A 478 26.89 -8.93 4.30
C LEU A 478 27.54 -10.20 4.87
N ALA A 479 26.83 -10.92 5.74
CA ALA A 479 27.31 -12.16 6.34
C ALA A 479 27.52 -13.25 5.28
N ALA A 480 26.54 -13.46 4.40
CA ALA A 480 26.64 -14.48 3.35
C ALA A 480 27.76 -14.17 2.34
N SER A 481 28.03 -12.88 2.01
CA SER A 481 29.05 -12.54 1.02
C SER A 481 30.48 -12.83 1.51
N GLN A 482 30.70 -12.81 2.83
CA GLN A 482 32.00 -13.10 3.44
C GLN A 482 32.47 -14.53 3.13
N LYS A 483 31.55 -15.50 3.04
CA LYS A 483 31.85 -16.89 2.66
C LYS A 483 32.54 -17.01 1.29
N PHE A 484 32.28 -16.05 0.41
CA PHE A 484 32.86 -15.98 -0.94
C PHE A 484 34.06 -15.00 -1.02
N GLY A 485 34.48 -14.46 0.11
CA GLY A 485 35.53 -13.44 0.20
C GLY A 485 35.16 -12.17 -0.56
N ILE A 486 33.91 -11.74 -0.48
CA ILE A 486 33.38 -10.50 -1.07
C ILE A 486 32.89 -9.58 0.04
N SER A 487 33.37 -8.33 0.04
CA SER A 487 32.90 -7.28 0.95
C SER A 487 31.85 -6.42 0.26
N LEU A 488 30.68 -6.29 0.88
CA LEU A 488 29.61 -5.39 0.44
C LEU A 488 29.40 -4.20 1.41
N ASN A 489 30.31 -4.01 2.36
CA ASN A 489 30.16 -2.99 3.42
C ASN A 489 30.11 -1.56 2.87
N ASP A 490 30.94 -1.29 1.87
CA ASP A 490 31.07 0.04 1.25
C ASP A 490 30.08 0.25 0.10
N HIS A 491 29.41 -0.82 -0.35
CA HIS A 491 28.43 -0.73 -1.43
C HIS A 491 27.24 0.15 -1.03
N ARG A 492 26.80 1.00 -1.97
CA ARG A 492 25.62 1.84 -1.82
C ARG A 492 24.76 1.71 -3.07
N SER A 493 23.46 1.49 -2.87
CA SER A 493 22.53 1.27 -3.96
C SER A 493 22.48 2.48 -4.91
N GLN A 494 22.41 2.23 -6.22
CA GLN A 494 22.22 3.23 -7.25
C GLN A 494 20.91 2.97 -8.02
N GLU A 495 20.22 4.04 -8.38
CA GLU A 495 18.97 3.98 -9.15
C GLU A 495 19.25 3.86 -10.66
N ALA A 496 18.76 2.78 -11.27
CA ALA A 496 18.93 2.52 -12.70
C ALA A 496 18.30 3.60 -13.58
N ASP A 497 17.17 4.20 -13.15
CA ASP A 497 16.49 5.27 -13.89
C ASP A 497 17.28 6.60 -13.91
N LYS A 498 18.25 6.76 -13.00
CA LYS A 498 19.13 7.94 -12.93
C LYS A 498 20.43 7.74 -13.72
N ILE A 499 20.63 6.58 -14.33
CA ILE A 499 21.84 6.24 -15.08
C ILE A 499 21.47 6.07 -16.55
N ASP A 500 22.31 6.59 -17.46
CA ASP A 500 22.15 6.33 -18.88
C ASP A 500 22.49 4.86 -19.21
N LEU A 501 21.45 4.03 -19.34
CA LEU A 501 21.58 2.62 -19.70
C LEU A 501 22.18 2.41 -21.10
N ASN A 502 22.22 3.44 -21.97
CA ASN A 502 22.83 3.33 -23.28
C ASN A 502 24.36 3.21 -23.21
N LYS A 503 24.98 3.70 -22.13
CA LYS A 503 26.43 3.64 -21.88
C LYS A 503 26.99 2.21 -21.78
N TYR A 504 26.20 1.27 -21.28
CA TYR A 504 26.67 -0.08 -21.01
C TYR A 504 26.61 -0.96 -22.26
N SER A 505 27.68 -1.71 -22.51
CA SER A 505 27.75 -2.66 -23.63
C SER A 505 26.84 -3.86 -23.41
N LEU A 506 26.61 -4.24 -22.15
CA LEU A 506 25.73 -5.34 -21.74
C LEU A 506 25.06 -5.05 -20.40
N ILE A 507 23.78 -5.38 -20.31
CA ILE A 507 22.98 -5.27 -19.09
C ILE A 507 22.51 -6.67 -18.71
N ILE A 508 22.80 -7.08 -17.48
CA ILE A 508 22.53 -8.41 -16.96
C ILE A 508 21.54 -8.30 -15.80
N VAL A 509 20.43 -9.04 -15.87
CA VAL A 509 19.39 -9.08 -14.85
C VAL A 509 19.25 -10.46 -14.22
N PHE A 510 18.63 -10.55 -13.04
CA PHE A 510 18.54 -11.80 -12.29
C PHE A 510 17.20 -12.51 -12.44
N ASP A 511 16.11 -11.76 -12.60
CA ASP A 511 14.76 -12.32 -12.69
C ASP A 511 13.90 -11.58 -13.72
N LYS A 512 12.72 -12.13 -14.04
CA LYS A 512 11.82 -11.54 -15.03
C LYS A 512 11.34 -10.14 -14.63
N HIS A 513 11.13 -9.87 -13.35
CA HIS A 513 10.70 -8.55 -12.89
C HIS A 513 11.77 -7.50 -13.18
N ASN A 514 13.05 -7.85 -13.03
CA ASN A 514 14.18 -6.98 -13.36
C ASN A 514 14.19 -6.72 -14.88
N TYR A 515 14.03 -7.77 -15.70
CA TYR A 515 13.99 -7.66 -17.16
C TYR A 515 12.87 -6.73 -17.65
N GLN A 516 11.65 -6.90 -17.12
CA GLN A 516 10.50 -6.08 -17.50
C GLN A 516 10.62 -4.63 -17.04
N SER A 517 11.12 -4.40 -15.83
CA SER A 517 11.31 -3.05 -15.29
C SER A 517 12.28 -2.26 -16.16
N ILE A 518 13.37 -2.88 -16.60
CA ILE A 518 14.39 -2.24 -17.45
C ILE A 518 13.90 -2.00 -18.89
N LEU A 519 13.11 -2.93 -19.46
CA LEU A 519 12.51 -2.72 -20.78
C LEU A 519 11.44 -1.62 -20.80
N GLY A 520 10.65 -1.49 -19.74
CA GLY A 520 9.57 -0.49 -19.65
C GLY A 520 10.08 0.95 -19.67
N SER A 521 11.30 1.17 -19.15
CA SER A 521 11.90 2.51 -19.04
C SER A 521 12.68 2.95 -20.29
N ASN A 522 13.12 2.03 -21.16
CA ASN A 522 13.99 2.36 -22.29
C ASN A 522 13.85 1.35 -23.46
N GLY A 523 13.24 1.76 -24.58
CA GLY A 523 12.99 0.87 -25.72
C GLY A 523 14.24 0.41 -26.50
N ASN A 524 15.38 1.10 -26.36
CA ASN A 524 16.55 0.91 -27.22
C ASN A 524 17.62 -0.10 -26.69
N ILE A 525 17.38 -0.75 -25.55
CA ILE A 525 18.38 -1.62 -24.88
C ILE A 525 18.12 -3.13 -25.03
N LYS A 526 17.03 -3.54 -25.70
CA LYS A 526 16.62 -4.95 -25.84
C LYS A 526 17.71 -5.84 -26.46
N GLY A 527 18.54 -5.28 -27.35
CA GLY A 527 19.63 -6.00 -28.02
C GLY A 527 20.79 -6.40 -27.11
N LYS A 528 20.90 -5.75 -25.94
CA LYS A 528 22.01 -5.88 -24.98
C LYS A 528 21.54 -6.20 -23.56
N LEU A 529 20.32 -6.71 -23.40
CA LEU A 529 19.73 -7.10 -22.11
C LEU A 529 19.58 -8.63 -22.05
N ILE A 530 20.21 -9.26 -21.07
CA ILE A 530 20.18 -10.71 -20.85
C ILE A 530 19.92 -11.06 -19.39
N PHE A 531 19.49 -12.29 -19.12
CA PHE A 531 19.48 -12.82 -17.75
C PHE A 531 20.84 -13.44 -17.41
N LEU A 532 21.29 -13.33 -16.16
CA LEU A 532 22.53 -13.95 -15.71
C LEU A 532 22.49 -15.47 -15.94
N GLY A 533 21.40 -16.13 -15.57
CA GLY A 533 21.26 -17.58 -15.73
C GLY A 533 21.29 -18.06 -17.19
N GLN A 534 21.18 -17.19 -18.21
CA GLN A 534 21.39 -17.58 -19.62
C GLN A 534 22.85 -17.91 -19.94
N LEU A 535 23.78 -17.48 -19.10
CA LEU A 535 25.21 -17.69 -19.29
C LEU A 535 25.64 -19.11 -18.93
N SER A 536 24.96 -19.77 -18.01
CA SER A 536 25.22 -21.16 -17.63
C SER A 536 24.45 -22.16 -18.50
N ASN A 537 24.93 -23.39 -18.63
CA ASN A 537 24.16 -24.49 -19.24
C ASN A 537 23.39 -25.34 -18.22
N THR A 538 23.78 -25.29 -16.95
CA THR A 538 23.29 -26.18 -15.89
C THR A 538 22.32 -25.50 -14.93
N GLN A 539 22.31 -24.17 -14.90
CA GLN A 539 21.45 -23.40 -14.01
C GLN A 539 20.17 -22.86 -14.65
N ASP A 540 19.18 -22.64 -13.79
CA ASP A 540 17.96 -21.91 -14.11
C ASP A 540 18.29 -20.48 -14.53
N ILE A 541 17.44 -19.94 -15.41
CA ILE A 541 17.62 -18.59 -15.97
C ILE A 541 17.34 -17.51 -14.93
N GLU A 542 16.35 -17.76 -14.09
CA GLU A 542 15.93 -16.84 -13.05
C GLU A 542 16.62 -17.20 -11.74
N ILE A 543 17.28 -16.21 -11.16
CA ILE A 543 17.94 -16.27 -9.85
C ILE A 543 17.04 -15.54 -8.85
N PRO A 544 16.38 -16.25 -7.92
CA PRO A 544 15.42 -15.67 -6.97
C PRO A 544 16.00 -14.52 -6.14
N ASP A 545 15.14 -13.60 -5.69
CA ASP A 545 15.54 -12.50 -4.79
C ASP A 545 15.62 -12.99 -3.34
N PRO A 546 16.80 -12.99 -2.69
CA PRO A 546 16.93 -13.48 -1.32
C PRO A 546 16.47 -12.46 -0.26
N TYR A 547 15.99 -11.28 -0.65
CA TYR A 547 15.66 -10.23 0.32
C TYR A 547 14.57 -10.66 1.32
N GLY A 548 14.92 -10.63 2.62
CA GLY A 548 14.04 -11.05 3.71
C GLY A 548 14.18 -12.52 4.12
N GLU A 549 15.03 -13.28 3.43
CA GLU A 549 15.26 -14.71 3.69
C GLU A 549 16.47 -14.95 4.61
N SER A 550 16.73 -16.23 4.95
CA SER A 550 17.82 -16.63 5.85
C SER A 550 19.21 -16.48 5.21
N ILE A 551 20.26 -16.46 6.05
CA ILE A 551 21.66 -16.35 5.60
C ILE A 551 22.02 -17.52 4.69
N GLU A 552 21.57 -18.73 5.01
CA GLU A 552 21.81 -19.95 4.23
C GLU A 552 21.16 -19.83 2.84
N TYR A 553 19.99 -19.21 2.74
CA TYR A 553 19.35 -18.95 1.45
C TYR A 553 20.15 -17.92 0.64
N PHE A 554 20.62 -16.83 1.27
CA PHE A 554 21.53 -15.89 0.63
C PHE A 554 22.80 -16.57 0.10
N GLU A 555 23.41 -17.44 0.90
CA GLU A 555 24.59 -18.21 0.49
C GLU A 555 24.30 -19.07 -0.75
N SER A 556 23.15 -19.76 -0.79
CA SER A 556 22.76 -20.57 -1.96
C SER A 556 22.60 -19.72 -3.23
N ILE A 557 22.05 -18.51 -3.10
CA ILE A 557 21.88 -17.58 -4.23
C ILE A 557 23.23 -17.03 -4.69
N TYR A 558 24.12 -16.71 -3.75
CA TYR A 558 25.48 -16.25 -4.07
C TYR A 558 26.32 -17.35 -4.70
N GLU A 559 26.20 -18.59 -4.24
CA GLU A 559 26.82 -19.76 -4.87
C GLU A 559 26.31 -19.98 -6.29
N SER A 560 25.01 -19.83 -6.52
CA SER A 560 24.41 -19.88 -7.86
C SER A 560 25.04 -18.81 -8.78
N ILE A 561 25.07 -17.55 -8.35
CA ILE A 561 25.68 -16.43 -9.09
C ILE A 561 27.16 -16.70 -9.37
N LYS A 562 27.91 -17.10 -8.34
CA LYS A 562 29.34 -17.45 -8.41
C LYS A 562 29.59 -18.48 -9.49
N ASN A 563 28.89 -19.61 -9.45
CA ASN A 563 29.08 -20.72 -10.38
C ASN A 563 28.78 -20.32 -11.83
N ILE A 564 27.77 -19.46 -12.07
CA ILE A 564 27.47 -18.94 -13.41
C ILE A 564 28.58 -18.01 -13.90
N LEU A 565 29.11 -17.15 -13.03
CA LEU A 565 30.18 -16.23 -13.38
C LEU A 565 31.50 -16.97 -13.61
N ASP A 566 31.82 -17.98 -12.80
CA ASP A 566 33.01 -18.83 -13.01
C ASP A 566 32.95 -19.54 -14.37
N GLU A 567 31.78 -20.07 -14.77
CA GLU A 567 31.59 -20.73 -16.08
C GLU A 567 31.88 -19.78 -17.27
N VAL A 568 31.81 -18.46 -17.08
CA VAL A 568 31.95 -17.50 -18.19
C VAL A 568 33.18 -16.61 -18.10
N LEU A 569 33.72 -16.40 -16.89
CA LEU A 569 34.87 -15.53 -16.67
C LEU A 569 36.18 -16.29 -16.53
N LEU A 570 36.13 -17.61 -16.26
CA LEU A 570 37.32 -18.47 -16.15
C LEU A 570 37.45 -19.48 -17.31
N GLU A 571 36.45 -19.58 -18.19
CA GLU A 571 36.57 -20.19 -19.53
C GLU A 571 37.31 -19.25 -20.49
#